data_AF-A0A956YNQ1-F1
#
_entry.id   AF-A0A956YNQ1-F1
#
_cell.length_a   1.000
_cell.length_b   1.000
_cell.length_c   1.000
_cell.angle_alpha   90.00
_cell.angle_beta   90.00
_cell.angle_gamma   90.00
#
_symmetry.space_group_name_H-M   'P 1'
#
loop_
_entity.id
_entity.type
_entity.pdbx_description
1 polymer ?
#
loop_
_entity_poly.entity_id
_entity_poly.type
_entity_poly.pdbx_seq_one_letter_code
_entity_poly.pdbx_strand_id
1 'polypeptide(L)'
;MTIDLILAVVAGVAIGVLIALFVDAQTLVRRVQEANADKQKARADLQKAQIQHRAAQEKLQIAQTEMETAVAERTQLEETVARQLQEIEAGRQQLQTSIATNEALKENAQEAQERLEELDGLRLMAEEKLRVAETENGRLISEAQLLEAEIVLQQEKAETLAAQAAALPKLEQKLIASDAALVALEAEKDTAVNQLEQAELTSAEQSAKIAALSQQLGQVKLVQQQLTVTEEKLQTADAHLQKLQTKMEDVQTKMSYSGKNQLQLIRGIGPTYARRLNEFGIQTFADLAECDEDQVVKIIKKKYWQAVNISDWLDEAKALAASLNEDN
;
A
#
# COMPACT_ATOMS: atom_id res chain seq x y z
N MET A 1 187.97 134.13 -53.88
CA MET A 1 186.66 133.72 -54.43
C MET A 1 186.39 132.25 -54.08
N THR A 2 186.29 131.92 -52.79
CA THR A 2 186.23 130.50 -52.32
C THR A 2 185.28 130.30 -51.14
N ILE A 3 185.07 131.31 -50.27
CA ILE A 3 184.19 131.19 -49.09
C ILE A 3 182.70 131.28 -49.48
N ASP A 4 182.32 132.17 -50.40
CA ASP A 4 180.91 132.32 -50.84
C ASP A 4 180.36 131.07 -51.54
N LEU A 5 181.22 130.32 -52.27
CA LEU A 5 180.82 129.08 -52.93
C LEU A 5 180.54 127.97 -51.92
N ILE A 6 181.36 127.86 -50.86
CA ILE A 6 181.17 126.86 -49.80
C ILE A 6 179.90 127.18 -48.99
N LEU A 7 179.64 128.46 -48.69
CA LEU A 7 178.45 128.88 -47.96
C LEU A 7 177.16 128.64 -48.78
N ALA A 8 177.20 128.87 -50.09
CA ALA A 8 176.09 128.57 -51.00
C ALA A 8 175.82 127.05 -51.11
N VAL A 9 176.86 126.22 -51.14
CA VAL A 9 176.74 124.75 -51.17
C VAL A 9 176.18 124.22 -49.84
N VAL A 10 176.67 124.70 -48.70
CA VAL A 10 176.15 124.29 -47.37
C VAL A 10 174.71 124.76 -47.17
N ALA A 11 174.37 125.97 -47.60
CA ALA A 11 172.98 126.46 -47.58
C ALA A 11 172.08 125.63 -48.51
N GLY A 12 172.53 125.28 -49.72
CA GLY A 12 171.79 124.42 -50.65
C GLY A 12 171.55 123.01 -50.11
N VAL A 13 172.56 122.42 -49.44
CA VAL A 13 172.42 121.11 -48.77
C VAL A 13 171.48 121.20 -47.57
N ALA A 14 171.59 122.24 -46.74
CA ALA A 14 170.68 122.45 -45.61
C ALA A 14 169.22 122.65 -46.07
N ILE A 15 169.01 123.42 -47.14
CA ILE A 15 167.69 123.60 -47.77
C ILE A 15 167.19 122.28 -48.35
N GLY A 16 168.03 121.50 -49.03
CA GLY A 16 167.68 120.18 -49.56
C GLY A 16 167.28 119.18 -48.46
N VAL A 17 168.00 119.16 -47.34
CA VAL A 17 167.67 118.35 -46.16
C VAL A 17 166.35 118.80 -45.53
N LEU A 18 166.11 120.11 -45.40
CA LEU A 18 164.84 120.64 -44.89
C LEU A 18 163.66 120.31 -45.80
N ILE A 19 163.84 120.35 -47.13
CA ILE A 19 162.81 119.94 -48.10
C ILE A 19 162.55 118.43 -47.98
N ALA A 20 163.59 117.61 -47.87
CA ALA A 20 163.45 116.16 -47.70
C ALA A 20 162.71 115.81 -46.39
N LEU A 21 163.05 116.48 -45.28
CA LEU A 21 162.35 116.32 -44.00
C LEU A 21 160.91 116.83 -44.06
N PHE A 22 160.64 117.91 -44.80
CA PHE A 22 159.27 118.40 -45.00
C PHE A 22 158.42 117.44 -45.84
N VAL A 23 158.99 116.87 -46.90
CA VAL A 23 158.34 115.84 -47.72
C VAL A 23 158.08 114.58 -46.90
N ASP A 24 159.05 114.14 -46.09
CA ASP A 24 158.90 112.96 -45.22
C ASP A 24 157.90 113.22 -44.08
N ALA A 25 157.85 114.43 -43.52
CA ALA A 25 156.80 114.83 -42.59
C ALA A 25 155.41 114.83 -43.25
N GLN A 26 155.30 115.28 -44.51
CA GLN A 26 154.04 115.21 -45.25
C GLN A 26 153.61 113.77 -45.57
N THR A 27 154.53 112.89 -45.95
CA THR A 27 154.21 111.47 -46.20
C THR A 27 153.82 110.76 -44.91
N LEU A 28 154.50 111.06 -43.79
CA LEU A 28 154.13 110.55 -42.47
C LEU A 28 152.73 111.03 -42.05
N VAL A 29 152.41 112.31 -42.24
CA VAL A 29 151.08 112.86 -41.97
C VAL A 29 150.01 112.17 -42.82
N ARG A 30 150.26 111.94 -44.12
CA ARG A 30 149.34 111.18 -44.99
C ARG A 30 149.14 109.75 -44.49
N ARG A 31 150.21 109.03 -44.15
CA ARG A 31 150.13 107.67 -43.60
C ARG A 31 149.37 107.63 -42.27
N VAL A 32 149.56 108.63 -41.40
CA VAL A 32 148.81 108.75 -40.14
C VAL A 32 147.34 109.08 -40.39
N GLN A 33 147.03 109.90 -41.39
CA GLN A 33 145.65 110.20 -41.81
C GLN A 33 144.97 108.97 -42.42
N GLU A 34 145.64 108.24 -43.30
CA GLU A 34 145.18 106.98 -43.88
C GLU A 34 144.96 105.93 -42.79
N ALA A 35 145.93 105.71 -41.91
CA ALA A 35 145.80 104.78 -40.79
C ALA A 35 144.68 105.19 -39.81
N ASN A 36 144.45 106.49 -39.60
CA ASN A 36 143.33 106.97 -38.80
C ASN A 36 141.98 106.79 -39.51
N ALA A 37 141.91 106.98 -40.84
CA ALA A 37 140.73 106.73 -41.63
C ALA A 37 140.38 105.23 -41.65
N ASP A 38 141.36 104.35 -41.83
CA ASP A 38 141.21 102.90 -41.77
C ASP A 38 140.77 102.45 -40.37
N LYS A 39 141.36 103.03 -39.31
CA LYS A 39 140.94 102.77 -37.92
C LYS A 39 139.51 103.22 -37.65
N GLN A 40 139.08 104.37 -38.20
CA GLN A 40 137.70 104.83 -38.10
C GLN A 40 136.74 103.91 -38.86
N LYS A 41 137.11 103.48 -40.06
CA LYS A 41 136.34 102.51 -40.85
C LYS A 41 136.21 101.17 -40.14
N ALA A 42 137.31 100.61 -39.64
CA ALA A 42 137.30 99.37 -38.86
C ALA A 42 136.44 99.49 -37.59
N ARG A 43 136.45 100.65 -36.92
CA ARG A 43 135.56 100.93 -35.78
C ARG A 43 134.09 100.98 -36.21
N ALA A 44 133.77 101.61 -37.33
CA ALA A 44 132.40 101.65 -37.86
C ALA A 44 131.90 100.26 -38.27
N ASP A 45 132.75 99.45 -38.92
CA ASP A 45 132.44 98.07 -39.29
C ASP A 45 132.26 97.18 -38.05
N LEU A 46 133.11 97.33 -37.03
CA LEU A 46 132.96 96.64 -35.75
C LEU A 46 131.65 97.03 -35.06
N GLN A 47 131.30 98.32 -35.01
CA GLN A 47 130.03 98.79 -34.45
C GLN A 47 128.84 98.20 -35.22
N LYS A 48 128.90 98.18 -36.56
CA LYS A 48 127.86 97.58 -37.41
C LYS A 48 127.71 96.08 -37.13
N ALA A 49 128.81 95.34 -37.05
CA ALA A 49 128.80 93.92 -36.71
C ALA A 49 128.25 93.67 -35.30
N GLN A 50 128.59 94.52 -34.33
CA GLN A 50 128.05 94.44 -32.96
C GLN A 50 126.53 94.69 -32.93
N ILE A 51 126.03 95.67 -33.67
CA ILE A 51 124.58 95.95 -33.79
C ILE A 51 123.87 94.75 -34.44
N GLN A 52 124.45 94.20 -35.51
CA GLN A 52 123.90 93.02 -36.19
C GLN A 52 123.89 91.79 -35.28
N HIS A 53 124.97 91.57 -34.52
CA HIS A 53 125.04 90.48 -33.54
C HIS A 53 123.98 90.64 -32.44
N ARG A 54 123.81 91.85 -31.89
CA ARG A 54 122.77 92.13 -30.91
C ARG A 54 121.37 91.88 -31.48
N ALA A 55 121.09 92.36 -32.70
CA ALA A 55 119.81 92.12 -33.36
C ALA A 55 119.57 90.62 -33.64
N ALA A 56 120.61 89.86 -33.98
CA ALA A 56 120.52 88.41 -34.15
C ALA A 56 120.26 87.70 -32.81
N GLN A 57 120.89 88.14 -31.72
CA GLN A 57 120.65 87.62 -30.37
C GLN A 57 119.23 87.91 -29.89
N GLU A 58 118.72 89.13 -30.11
CA GLU A 58 117.33 89.50 -29.79
C GLU A 58 116.34 88.62 -30.56
N LYS A 59 116.56 88.41 -31.87
CA LYS A 59 115.72 87.50 -32.67
C LYS A 59 115.77 86.06 -32.17
N LEU A 60 116.95 85.58 -31.77
CA LEU A 60 117.10 84.24 -31.21
C LEU A 60 116.34 84.12 -29.88
N GLN A 61 116.41 85.12 -29.00
CA GLN A 61 115.65 85.13 -27.76
C GLN A 61 114.15 85.13 -27.99
N ILE A 62 113.65 85.94 -28.93
CA ILE A 62 112.23 85.96 -29.29
C ILE A 62 111.81 84.57 -29.81
N ALA A 63 112.55 84.01 -30.75
CA ALA A 63 112.26 82.67 -31.28
C ALA A 63 112.32 81.58 -30.20
N GLN A 64 113.23 81.68 -29.21
CA GLN A 64 113.28 80.77 -28.06
C GLN A 64 112.03 80.89 -27.19
N THR A 65 111.59 82.11 -26.87
CA THR A 65 110.38 82.32 -26.08
C THR A 65 109.11 81.87 -26.80
N GLU A 66 109.03 82.08 -28.12
CA GLU A 66 107.92 81.59 -28.95
C GLU A 66 107.91 80.05 -28.99
N MET A 67 109.08 79.42 -29.11
CA MET A 67 109.21 77.96 -29.07
C MET A 67 108.81 77.39 -27.71
N GLU A 68 109.26 78.00 -26.60
CA GLU A 68 108.86 77.58 -25.25
C GLU A 68 107.34 77.70 -25.04
N THR A 69 106.74 78.80 -25.52
CA THR A 69 105.29 79.00 -25.46
C THR A 69 104.55 77.94 -26.29
N ALA A 70 105.01 77.67 -27.51
CA ALA A 70 104.41 76.64 -28.37
C ALA A 70 104.54 75.23 -27.79
N VAL A 71 105.65 74.91 -27.12
CA VAL A 71 105.85 73.64 -26.41
C VAL A 71 104.91 73.54 -25.21
N ALA A 72 104.72 74.63 -24.45
CA ALA A 72 103.78 74.66 -23.33
C ALA A 72 102.33 74.47 -23.80
N GLU A 73 101.90 75.18 -24.85
CA GLU A 73 100.58 75.03 -25.46
C GLU A 73 100.36 73.59 -25.98
N ARG A 74 101.35 73.03 -26.67
CA ARG A 74 101.29 71.64 -27.14
C ARG A 74 101.14 70.66 -25.98
N THR A 75 101.88 70.85 -24.89
CA THR A 75 101.79 69.98 -23.70
C THR A 75 100.40 70.05 -23.09
N GLN A 76 99.83 71.24 -22.95
CA GLN A 76 98.46 71.42 -22.45
C GLN A 76 97.41 70.77 -23.36
N LEU A 77 97.59 70.85 -24.68
CA LEU A 77 96.74 70.15 -25.64
C LEU A 77 96.87 68.63 -25.50
N GLU A 78 98.08 68.10 -25.38
CA GLU A 78 98.34 66.67 -25.17
C GLU A 78 97.68 66.18 -23.88
N GLU A 79 97.79 66.93 -22.77
CA GLU A 79 97.11 66.62 -21.50
C GLU A 79 95.58 66.64 -21.64
N THR A 80 95.04 67.63 -22.34
CA THR A 80 93.59 67.75 -22.58
C THR A 80 93.07 66.56 -23.39
N VAL A 81 93.79 66.17 -24.45
CA VAL A 81 93.45 65.01 -25.28
C VAL A 81 93.55 63.73 -24.46
N ALA A 82 94.59 63.55 -23.64
CA ALA A 82 94.72 62.39 -22.76
C ALA A 82 93.52 62.28 -21.80
N ARG A 83 93.10 63.39 -21.18
CA ARG A 83 91.93 63.43 -20.30
C ARG A 83 90.65 63.06 -21.05
N GLN A 84 90.42 63.62 -22.23
CA GLN A 84 89.24 63.30 -23.04
C GLN A 84 89.22 61.82 -23.46
N LEU A 85 90.36 61.25 -23.84
CA LEU A 85 90.45 59.82 -24.17
C LEU A 85 90.12 58.94 -22.96
N GLN A 86 90.59 59.31 -21.77
CA GLN A 86 90.26 58.60 -20.54
C GLN A 86 88.76 58.67 -20.21
N GLU A 87 88.13 59.83 -20.39
CA GLU A 87 86.67 60.00 -20.21
C GLU A 87 85.86 59.17 -21.22
N ILE A 88 86.29 59.14 -22.50
CA ILE A 88 85.68 58.31 -23.55
C ILE A 88 85.82 56.82 -23.20
N GLU A 89 86.99 56.39 -22.75
CA GLU A 89 87.22 54.99 -22.40
C GLU A 89 86.40 54.55 -21.18
N ALA A 90 86.31 55.40 -20.15
CA ALA A 90 85.43 55.17 -19.00
C ALA A 90 83.96 55.08 -19.44
N GLY A 91 83.51 55.99 -20.30
CA GLY A 91 82.15 55.95 -20.87
C GLY A 91 81.89 54.68 -21.69
N ARG A 92 82.86 54.23 -22.47
CA ARG A 92 82.77 52.96 -23.23
C ARG A 92 82.63 51.75 -22.31
N GLN A 93 83.41 51.69 -21.22
CA GLN A 93 83.32 50.60 -20.24
C GLN A 93 81.96 50.58 -19.53
N GLN A 94 81.44 51.75 -19.17
CA GLN A 94 80.09 51.87 -18.61
C GLN A 94 79.03 51.40 -19.59
N LEU A 95 79.11 51.82 -20.86
CA LEU A 95 78.17 51.39 -21.90
C LEU A 95 78.24 49.87 -22.11
N GLN A 96 79.43 49.29 -22.18
CA GLN A 96 79.61 47.84 -22.31
C GLN A 96 79.00 47.08 -21.14
N THR A 97 79.18 47.60 -19.92
CA THR A 97 78.55 47.02 -18.72
C THR A 97 77.02 47.11 -18.82
N SER A 98 76.48 48.25 -19.24
CA SER A 98 75.04 48.42 -19.42
C SER A 98 74.47 47.47 -20.49
N ILE A 99 75.17 47.29 -21.61
CA ILE A 99 74.79 46.33 -22.65
C ILE A 99 74.72 44.92 -22.07
N ALA A 100 75.77 44.47 -21.37
CA ALA A 100 75.80 43.15 -20.75
C ALA A 100 74.67 42.96 -19.73
N THR A 101 74.36 43.98 -18.93
CA THR A 101 73.23 43.91 -17.99
C THR A 101 71.88 43.83 -18.71
N ASN A 102 71.69 44.55 -19.80
CA ASN A 102 70.45 44.52 -20.57
C ASN A 102 70.27 43.17 -21.30
N GLU A 103 71.36 42.58 -21.79
CA GLU A 103 71.33 41.24 -22.38
C GLU A 103 70.94 40.18 -21.34
N ALA A 104 71.54 40.22 -20.15
CA ALA A 104 71.17 39.32 -19.05
C ALA A 104 69.70 39.50 -18.60
N LEU A 105 69.22 40.75 -18.54
CA LEU A 105 67.81 41.02 -18.23
C LEU A 105 66.86 40.49 -19.32
N LYS A 106 67.25 40.59 -20.59
CA LYS A 106 66.47 40.05 -21.70
C LYS A 106 66.38 38.53 -21.63
N GLU A 107 67.48 37.85 -21.33
CA GLU A 107 67.51 36.40 -21.14
C GLU A 107 66.61 35.98 -19.96
N ASN A 108 66.72 36.65 -18.81
CA ASN A 108 65.86 36.40 -17.67
C ASN A 108 64.37 36.63 -17.98
N ALA A 109 64.05 37.65 -18.78
CA ALA A 109 62.68 37.92 -19.20
C ALA A 109 62.14 36.82 -20.14
N GLN A 110 62.98 36.29 -21.03
CA GLN A 110 62.62 35.18 -21.89
C GLN A 110 62.40 33.89 -21.08
N GLU A 111 63.30 33.57 -20.13
CA GLU A 111 63.14 32.41 -19.25
C GLU A 111 61.86 32.53 -18.40
N ALA A 112 61.55 33.73 -17.90
CA ALA A 112 60.31 33.98 -17.18
C ALA A 112 59.07 33.78 -18.08
N GLN A 113 59.13 34.17 -19.35
CA GLN A 113 58.06 33.94 -20.31
C GLN A 113 57.87 32.45 -20.59
N GLU A 114 58.94 31.69 -20.82
CA GLU A 114 58.87 30.24 -21.04
C GLU A 114 58.25 29.52 -19.83
N ARG A 115 58.60 29.94 -18.60
CA ARG A 115 57.96 29.43 -17.37
C ARG A 115 56.47 29.76 -17.28
N LEU A 116 56.06 30.95 -17.72
CA LEU A 116 54.64 31.31 -17.74
C LEU A 116 53.86 30.44 -18.73
N GLU A 117 54.41 30.19 -19.91
CA GLU A 117 53.81 29.29 -20.90
C GLU A 117 53.68 27.86 -20.37
N GLU A 118 54.68 27.36 -19.64
CA GLU A 118 54.61 26.06 -18.96
C GLU A 118 53.51 26.03 -17.89
N LEU A 119 53.42 27.07 -17.05
CA LEU A 119 52.38 27.18 -16.02
C LEU A 119 50.97 27.27 -16.62
N ASP A 120 50.79 28.00 -17.71
CA ASP A 120 49.51 28.06 -18.42
C ASP A 120 49.13 26.69 -19.00
N GLY A 121 50.10 25.95 -19.55
CA GLY A 121 49.90 24.56 -19.99
C GLY A 121 49.45 23.64 -18.85
N LEU A 122 50.10 23.73 -17.68
CA LEU A 122 49.70 22.97 -16.49
C LEU A 122 48.32 23.38 -15.98
N ARG A 123 47.98 24.67 -16.00
CA ARG A 123 46.66 25.17 -15.60
C ARG A 123 45.57 24.57 -16.49
N LEU A 124 45.75 24.59 -17.81
CA LEU A 124 44.79 24.00 -18.76
C LEU A 124 44.60 22.49 -18.54
N MET A 125 45.68 21.75 -18.27
CA MET A 125 45.56 20.32 -17.93
C MET A 125 44.82 20.10 -16.62
N ALA A 126 45.02 20.96 -15.61
CA ALA A 126 44.31 20.89 -14.34
C ALA A 126 42.83 21.23 -14.49
N GLU A 127 42.49 22.26 -15.27
CA GLU A 127 41.11 22.64 -15.60
C GLU A 127 40.37 21.50 -16.32
N GLU A 128 41.02 20.84 -17.29
CA GLU A 128 40.43 19.70 -17.98
C GLU A 128 40.21 18.50 -17.05
N LYS A 129 41.18 18.20 -16.17
CA LYS A 129 41.02 17.14 -15.15
C LYS A 129 39.87 17.45 -14.19
N LEU A 130 39.73 18.70 -13.77
CA LEU A 130 38.64 19.13 -12.91
C LEU A 130 37.29 18.97 -13.63
N ARG A 131 37.21 19.39 -14.89
CA ARG A 131 36.00 19.23 -15.72
C ARG A 131 35.57 17.77 -15.84
N VAL A 132 36.52 16.86 -16.08
CA VAL A 132 36.25 15.41 -16.14
C VAL A 132 35.79 14.87 -14.78
N ALA A 133 36.37 15.36 -13.68
CA ALA A 133 35.93 14.95 -12.34
C ALA A 133 34.53 15.47 -12.02
N GLU A 134 34.19 16.69 -12.42
CA GLU A 134 32.86 17.29 -12.25
C GLU A 134 31.78 16.52 -13.02
N THR A 135 32.05 16.11 -14.26
CA THR A 135 31.10 15.31 -15.04
C THR A 135 30.89 13.93 -14.43
N GLU A 136 31.96 13.27 -13.97
CA GLU A 136 31.86 11.98 -13.30
C GLU A 136 31.12 12.08 -11.96
N ASN A 137 31.36 13.13 -11.19
CA ASN A 137 30.61 13.39 -9.96
C ASN A 137 29.12 13.61 -10.23
N GLY A 138 28.78 14.38 -11.27
CA GLY A 138 27.39 14.55 -11.72
C GLY A 138 26.72 13.23 -12.12
N ARG A 139 27.48 12.33 -12.78
CA ARG A 139 27.02 10.98 -13.12
C ARG A 139 26.75 10.16 -11.86
N LEU A 140 27.68 10.15 -10.91
CA LEU A 140 27.55 9.41 -9.63
C LEU A 140 26.38 9.92 -8.79
N ILE A 141 26.16 11.23 -8.74
CA ILE A 141 25.00 11.82 -8.06
C ILE A 141 23.69 11.33 -8.69
N SER A 142 23.63 11.30 -10.02
CA SER A 142 22.44 10.82 -10.75
C SER A 142 22.20 9.32 -10.51
N GLU A 143 23.27 8.52 -10.47
CA GLU A 143 23.20 7.08 -10.14
C GLU A 143 22.73 6.86 -8.70
N ALA A 144 23.24 7.64 -7.74
CA ALA A 144 22.80 7.59 -6.35
C ALA A 144 21.30 7.93 -6.20
N GLN A 145 20.81 8.95 -6.90
CA GLN A 145 19.38 9.31 -6.90
C GLN A 145 18.48 8.21 -7.47
N LEU A 146 18.94 7.51 -8.52
CA LEU A 146 18.21 6.37 -9.07
C LEU A 146 18.15 5.21 -8.07
N LEU A 147 19.25 4.91 -7.40
CA LEU A 147 19.30 3.88 -6.35
C LEU A 147 18.42 4.24 -5.15
N GLU A 148 18.41 5.51 -4.71
CA GLU A 148 17.51 5.97 -3.65
C GLU A 148 16.03 5.78 -4.04
N ALA A 149 15.66 6.13 -5.28
CA ALA A 149 14.29 5.91 -5.78
C ALA A 149 13.93 4.41 -5.83
N GLU A 150 14.86 3.55 -6.24
CA GLU A 150 14.65 2.10 -6.25
C GLU A 150 14.48 1.55 -4.82
N ILE A 151 15.27 2.03 -3.86
CA ILE A 151 15.14 1.64 -2.44
C ILE A 151 13.75 1.98 -1.91
N VAL A 152 13.24 3.19 -2.19
CA VAL A 152 11.89 3.60 -1.76
C VAL A 152 10.83 2.66 -2.36
N LEU A 153 10.93 2.36 -3.66
CA LEU A 153 10.00 1.45 -4.33
C LEU A 153 10.04 0.04 -3.72
N GLN A 154 11.24 -0.46 -3.38
CA GLN A 154 11.38 -1.77 -2.73
C GLN A 154 10.83 -1.77 -1.30
N GLN A 155 10.97 -0.65 -0.57
CA GLN A 155 10.37 -0.49 0.76
C GLN A 155 8.84 -0.53 0.69
N GLU A 156 8.22 0.22 -0.23
CA GLU A 156 6.76 0.17 -0.44
C GLU A 156 6.29 -1.25 -0.82
N LYS A 157 7.06 -1.94 -1.67
CA LYS A 157 6.78 -3.33 -2.03
C LYS A 157 6.90 -4.28 -0.83
N ALA A 158 7.89 -4.07 0.04
CA ALA A 158 8.04 -4.86 1.25
C ALA A 158 6.89 -4.62 2.24
N GLU A 159 6.45 -3.37 2.41
CA GLU A 159 5.31 -3.01 3.25
C GLU A 159 4.00 -3.63 2.75
N THR A 160 3.76 -3.57 1.44
CA THR A 160 2.57 -4.20 0.83
C THR A 160 2.58 -5.72 0.98
N LEU A 161 3.73 -6.38 0.79
CA LEU A 161 3.88 -7.82 1.05
C LEU A 161 3.68 -8.15 2.53
N ALA A 162 4.21 -7.34 3.44
CA ALA A 162 4.01 -7.53 4.88
C ALA A 162 2.52 -7.39 5.27
N ALA A 163 1.82 -6.40 4.70
CA ALA A 163 0.38 -6.23 4.91
C ALA A 163 -0.44 -7.42 4.39
N GLN A 164 -0.09 -7.94 3.21
CA GLN A 164 -0.71 -9.15 2.65
C GLN A 164 -0.45 -10.38 3.54
N ALA A 165 0.80 -10.58 3.97
CA ALA A 165 1.18 -11.65 4.88
C ALA A 165 0.44 -11.56 6.22
N ALA A 166 0.24 -10.35 6.76
CA ALA A 166 -0.53 -10.15 7.99
C ALA A 166 -2.04 -10.40 7.84
N ALA A 167 -2.58 -10.35 6.61
CA ALA A 167 -3.98 -10.64 6.33
C ALA A 167 -4.26 -12.15 6.19
N LEU A 168 -3.26 -12.95 5.78
CA LEU A 168 -3.37 -14.39 5.57
C LEU A 168 -3.98 -15.14 6.78
N PRO A 169 -3.48 -14.96 8.02
CA PRO A 169 -3.99 -15.69 9.18
C PRO A 169 -5.47 -15.40 9.47
N LYS A 170 -5.93 -14.17 9.20
CA LYS A 170 -7.35 -13.80 9.36
C LYS A 170 -8.22 -14.50 8.32
N LEU A 171 -7.73 -14.62 7.09
CA LEU A 171 -8.44 -15.35 6.03
C LEU A 171 -8.48 -16.85 6.32
N GLU A 172 -7.36 -17.43 6.76
CA GLU A 172 -7.28 -18.82 7.21
C GLU A 172 -8.25 -19.09 8.37
N GLN A 173 -8.29 -18.21 9.37
CA GLN A 173 -9.21 -18.34 10.50
C GLN A 173 -10.68 -18.23 10.06
N LYS A 174 -11.00 -17.33 9.13
CA LYS A 174 -12.34 -17.23 8.54
C LYS A 174 -12.72 -18.50 7.78
N LEU A 175 -11.77 -19.10 7.05
CA LEU A 175 -11.99 -20.36 6.34
C LEU A 175 -12.31 -21.48 7.33
N ILE A 176 -11.47 -21.67 8.36
CA ILE A 176 -11.70 -22.65 9.43
C ILE A 176 -13.07 -22.44 10.09
N ALA A 177 -13.44 -21.19 10.40
CA ALA A 177 -14.74 -20.87 10.99
C ALA A 177 -15.91 -21.18 10.05
N SER A 178 -15.75 -20.91 8.75
CA SER A 178 -16.75 -21.23 7.72
C SER A 178 -16.91 -22.74 7.55
N ASP A 179 -15.82 -23.50 7.56
CA ASP A 179 -15.85 -24.97 7.49
C ASP A 179 -16.54 -25.55 8.73
N ALA A 180 -16.24 -25.04 9.93
CA ALA A 180 -16.91 -25.45 11.15
C ALA A 180 -18.42 -25.13 11.12
N ALA A 181 -18.80 -23.98 10.55
CA ALA A 181 -20.21 -23.60 10.38
C ALA A 181 -20.93 -24.54 9.40
N LEU A 182 -20.28 -24.95 8.29
CA LEU A 182 -20.83 -25.95 7.37
C LEU A 182 -21.08 -27.29 8.06
N VAL A 183 -20.11 -27.79 8.82
CA VAL A 183 -20.26 -29.04 9.58
C VAL A 183 -21.40 -28.95 10.59
N ALA A 184 -21.54 -27.83 11.29
CA ALA A 184 -22.66 -27.62 12.22
C ALA A 184 -24.02 -27.62 11.49
N LEU A 185 -24.09 -27.00 10.32
CA LEU A 185 -25.31 -26.92 9.52
C LEU A 185 -25.69 -28.28 8.92
N GLU A 186 -24.69 -29.09 8.54
CA GLU A 186 -24.89 -30.49 8.15
C GLU A 186 -25.44 -31.33 9.31
N ALA A 187 -24.89 -31.18 10.51
CA ALA A 187 -25.39 -31.89 11.71
C ALA A 187 -26.81 -31.44 12.10
N GLU A 188 -27.13 -30.15 11.96
CA GLU A 188 -28.48 -29.62 12.18
C GLU A 188 -29.47 -30.18 11.14
N LYS A 189 -29.06 -30.24 9.87
CA LYS A 189 -29.85 -30.89 8.80
C LYS A 189 -30.12 -32.35 9.14
N ASP A 190 -29.10 -33.12 9.55
CA ASP A 190 -29.27 -34.54 9.89
C ASP A 190 -30.19 -34.71 11.11
N THR A 191 -30.09 -33.81 12.10
CA THR A 191 -31.01 -33.79 13.25
C THR A 191 -32.43 -33.49 12.82
N ALA A 192 -32.64 -32.50 11.94
CA ALA A 192 -33.96 -32.16 11.42
C ALA A 192 -34.57 -33.30 10.58
N VAL A 193 -33.75 -34.01 9.79
CA VAL A 193 -34.18 -35.20 9.05
C VAL A 193 -34.63 -36.30 10.02
N ASN A 194 -33.86 -36.59 11.08
CA ASN A 194 -34.25 -37.58 12.08
C ASN A 194 -35.54 -37.18 12.82
N GLN A 195 -35.71 -35.89 13.14
CA GLN A 195 -36.94 -35.39 13.75
C GLN A 195 -38.14 -35.51 12.81
N LEU A 196 -37.96 -35.23 11.52
CA LEU A 196 -39.00 -35.42 10.51
C LEU A 196 -39.40 -36.89 10.41
N GLU A 197 -38.43 -37.80 10.34
CA GLU A 197 -38.69 -39.25 10.29
C GLU A 197 -39.45 -39.73 11.54
N GLN A 198 -39.07 -39.26 12.74
CA GLN A 198 -39.82 -39.55 13.97
C GLN A 198 -41.24 -38.96 13.96
N ALA A 199 -41.41 -37.74 13.45
CA ALA A 199 -42.73 -37.11 13.32
C ALA A 199 -43.63 -37.86 12.31
N GLU A 200 -43.07 -38.34 11.21
CA GLU A 200 -43.78 -39.20 10.25
C GLU A 200 -44.19 -40.53 10.88
N LEU A 201 -43.29 -41.16 11.66
CA LEU A 201 -43.59 -42.42 12.35
C LEU A 201 -44.70 -42.24 13.39
N THR A 202 -44.62 -41.19 14.21
CA THR A 202 -45.67 -40.88 15.20
C THR A 202 -46.99 -40.50 14.55
N SER A 203 -46.97 -39.79 13.41
CA SER A 203 -48.19 -39.51 12.63
C SER A 203 -48.79 -40.79 12.04
N ALA A 204 -47.96 -41.72 11.56
CA ALA A 204 -48.38 -43.04 11.12
C ALA A 204 -49.01 -43.85 12.27
N GLU A 205 -48.42 -43.82 13.47
CA GLU A 205 -49.00 -44.45 14.67
C GLU A 205 -50.33 -43.81 15.08
N GLN A 206 -50.40 -42.48 15.10
CA GLN A 206 -51.62 -41.74 15.44
C GLN A 206 -52.73 -42.01 14.42
N SER A 207 -52.41 -42.01 13.12
CA SER A 207 -53.38 -42.32 12.07
C SER A 207 -53.87 -43.77 12.14
N ALA A 208 -52.99 -44.74 12.43
CA ALA A 208 -53.37 -46.12 12.70
C ALA A 208 -54.28 -46.24 13.94
N LYS A 209 -54.00 -45.48 15.00
CA LYS A 209 -54.84 -45.43 16.21
C LYS A 209 -56.19 -44.78 15.94
N ILE A 210 -56.25 -43.70 15.16
CA ILE A 210 -57.49 -43.09 14.69
C ILE A 210 -58.29 -44.09 13.85
N ALA A 211 -57.65 -44.82 12.94
CA ALA A 211 -58.30 -45.86 12.14
C ALA A 211 -58.89 -46.95 13.04
N ALA A 212 -58.13 -47.46 14.02
CA ALA A 212 -58.60 -48.45 14.99
C ALA A 212 -59.77 -47.94 15.85
N LEU A 213 -59.67 -46.72 16.37
CA LEU A 213 -60.76 -46.08 17.13
C LEU A 213 -61.99 -45.88 16.24
N SER A 214 -61.83 -45.46 14.98
CA SER A 214 -62.94 -45.32 14.04
C SER A 214 -63.63 -46.66 13.74
N GLN A 215 -62.85 -47.75 13.67
CA GLN A 215 -63.37 -49.11 13.50
C GLN A 215 -64.13 -49.57 14.75
N GLN A 216 -63.59 -49.33 15.95
CA GLN A 216 -64.29 -49.60 17.21
C GLN A 216 -65.58 -48.77 17.32
N LEU A 217 -65.56 -47.49 16.93
CA LEU A 217 -66.73 -46.63 16.94
C LEU A 217 -67.77 -47.09 15.89
N GLY A 218 -67.31 -47.60 14.75
CA GLY A 218 -68.15 -48.32 13.79
C GLY A 218 -68.80 -49.58 14.38
N GLN A 219 -68.04 -50.40 15.13
CA GLN A 219 -68.56 -51.57 15.84
C GLN A 219 -69.56 -51.18 16.94
N VAL A 220 -69.27 -50.14 17.73
CA VAL A 220 -70.19 -49.62 18.76
C VAL A 220 -71.46 -49.10 18.10
N LYS A 221 -71.39 -48.36 16.99
CA LYS A 221 -72.58 -47.96 16.22
C LYS A 221 -73.38 -49.16 15.72
N LEU A 222 -72.71 -50.23 15.28
CA LEU A 222 -73.34 -51.48 14.84
C LEU A 222 -74.06 -52.18 16.00
N VAL A 223 -73.41 -52.26 17.17
CA VAL A 223 -74.01 -52.78 18.41
C VAL A 223 -75.17 -51.90 18.87
N GLN A 224 -75.07 -50.58 18.73
CA GLN A 224 -76.14 -49.65 19.10
C GLN A 224 -77.33 -49.74 18.14
N GLN A 225 -77.10 -49.89 16.84
CA GLN A 225 -78.15 -50.23 15.86
C GLN A 225 -78.80 -51.58 16.17
N GLN A 226 -78.01 -52.58 16.59
CA GLN A 226 -78.55 -53.85 17.04
C GLN A 226 -79.38 -53.67 18.32
N LEU A 227 -78.94 -52.85 19.28
CA LEU A 227 -79.69 -52.50 20.48
C LEU A 227 -81.00 -51.80 20.15
N THR A 228 -81.02 -50.82 19.26
CA THR A 228 -82.27 -50.17 18.83
C THR A 228 -83.21 -51.15 18.13
N VAL A 229 -82.69 -52.06 17.30
CA VAL A 229 -83.49 -53.13 16.69
C VAL A 229 -84.00 -54.13 17.75
N THR A 230 -83.24 -54.35 18.82
CA THR A 230 -83.63 -55.23 19.93
C THR A 230 -84.64 -54.54 20.86
N GLU A 231 -84.50 -53.23 21.06
CA GLU A 231 -85.45 -52.37 21.79
C GLU A 231 -86.75 -52.18 21.02
N GLU A 232 -86.72 -52.04 19.69
CA GLU A 232 -87.92 -52.07 18.83
C GLU A 232 -88.61 -53.45 18.90
N LYS A 233 -87.84 -54.54 18.96
CA LYS A 233 -88.37 -55.90 19.22
C LYS A 233 -88.94 -56.04 20.64
N LEU A 234 -88.38 -55.36 21.62
CA LEU A 234 -88.86 -55.33 23.00
C LEU A 234 -90.16 -54.52 23.11
N GLN A 235 -90.24 -53.36 22.46
CA GLN A 235 -91.46 -52.54 22.38
C GLN A 235 -92.58 -53.24 21.64
N THR A 236 -92.29 -54.00 20.58
CA THR A 236 -93.30 -54.82 19.91
C THR A 236 -93.74 -56.01 20.77
N ALA A 237 -92.86 -56.56 21.61
CA ALA A 237 -93.23 -57.55 22.62
C ALA A 237 -94.08 -56.95 23.76
N ASP A 238 -93.76 -55.73 24.23
CA ASP A 238 -94.56 -55.00 25.23
C ASP A 238 -95.93 -54.58 24.69
N ALA A 239 -96.02 -54.18 23.42
CA ALA A 239 -97.30 -53.92 22.75
C ALA A 239 -98.16 -55.21 22.58
N HIS A 240 -97.52 -56.38 22.49
CA HIS A 240 -98.18 -57.69 22.50
C HIS A 240 -98.71 -58.06 23.90
N LEU A 241 -97.96 -57.75 24.97
CA LEU A 241 -98.40 -57.96 26.35
C LEU A 241 -99.56 -57.01 26.73
N GLN A 242 -99.52 -55.75 26.30
CA GLN A 242 -100.64 -54.82 26.51
C GLN A 242 -101.92 -55.25 25.76
N LYS A 243 -101.81 -55.75 24.52
CA LYS A 243 -102.97 -56.29 23.77
C LYS A 243 -103.56 -57.56 24.40
N LEU A 244 -102.78 -58.32 25.17
CA LEU A 244 -103.27 -59.48 25.93
C LEU A 244 -103.96 -59.05 27.22
N GLN A 245 -103.48 -57.99 27.89
CA GLN A 245 -104.14 -57.43 29.08
C GLN A 245 -105.49 -56.77 28.75
N THR A 246 -105.61 -56.02 27.65
CA THR A 246 -106.91 -55.44 27.26
C THR A 246 -107.92 -56.48 26.77
N LYS A 247 -107.45 -57.69 26.40
CA LYS A 247 -108.31 -58.83 26.07
C LYS A 247 -108.70 -59.70 27.27
N MET A 248 -108.06 -59.53 28.43
CA MET A 248 -108.47 -60.21 29.68
C MET A 248 -109.55 -59.43 30.44
N GLU A 249 -109.66 -58.12 30.28
CA GLU A 249 -110.69 -57.30 30.96
C GLU A 249 -112.09 -57.41 30.31
N ASP A 250 -112.17 -57.80 29.03
CA ASP A 250 -113.42 -57.89 28.26
C ASP A 250 -113.97 -59.33 28.10
N VAL A 251 -113.33 -60.31 28.75
CA VAL A 251 -113.77 -61.72 28.81
C VAL A 251 -114.47 -62.04 30.14
N GLN A 252 -114.43 -61.15 31.13
CA GLN A 252 -114.96 -61.44 32.47
C GLN A 252 -116.40 -60.97 32.71
N THR A 253 -117.08 -60.41 31.70
CA THR A 253 -118.46 -59.87 31.82
C THR A 253 -119.50 -60.49 30.88
N LYS A 254 -119.17 -61.47 30.03
CA LYS A 254 -120.17 -62.26 29.27
C LYS A 254 -119.76 -63.72 29.00
N MET A 255 -119.56 -64.51 30.07
CA MET A 255 -119.71 -65.96 30.00
C MET A 255 -120.75 -66.39 31.05
N SER A 256 -121.96 -66.64 30.55
CA SER A 256 -123.08 -67.27 31.22
C SER A 256 -123.28 -68.65 30.59
N TYR A 257 -123.24 -69.74 31.37
CA TYR A 257 -124.23 -70.85 31.41
C TYR A 257 -123.72 -72.05 32.24
N SER A 258 -124.42 -72.42 33.33
CA SER A 258 -125.17 -73.69 33.59
C SER A 258 -124.32 -74.86 34.13
N GLY A 259 -124.72 -75.68 35.11
CA GLY A 259 -126.02 -75.89 35.76
C GLY A 259 -125.91 -76.72 37.05
N LYS A 260 -126.91 -76.59 37.93
CA LYS A 260 -127.09 -77.41 39.14
C LYS A 260 -128.21 -78.44 38.90
N ASN A 261 -128.08 -79.65 39.44
CA ASN A 261 -129.12 -80.68 39.60
C ASN A 261 -129.80 -81.16 38.29
N GLN A 262 -129.30 -82.25 37.73
CA GLN A 262 -129.76 -82.80 36.45
C GLN A 262 -131.17 -83.45 36.53
N LEU A 263 -131.58 -84.01 37.66
CA LEU A 263 -132.81 -84.84 37.73
C LEU A 263 -134.17 -84.10 37.60
N GLN A 264 -134.19 -82.76 37.50
CA GLN A 264 -135.45 -81.99 37.31
C GLN A 264 -135.88 -81.85 35.85
N LEU A 265 -135.06 -82.30 34.89
CA LEU A 265 -135.39 -82.23 33.46
C LEU A 265 -136.37 -83.32 33.00
N ILE A 266 -136.58 -84.37 33.80
CA ILE A 266 -137.53 -85.46 33.52
C ILE A 266 -138.95 -85.01 33.90
N ARG A 267 -139.90 -85.20 33.00
CA ARG A 267 -141.28 -84.71 33.21
C ARG A 267 -141.98 -85.45 34.35
N GLY A 268 -142.46 -84.66 35.33
CA GLY A 268 -143.18 -85.16 36.50
C GLY A 268 -142.35 -85.16 37.78
N ILE A 269 -141.02 -85.05 37.70
CA ILE A 269 -140.14 -84.93 38.87
C ILE A 269 -140.16 -83.49 39.39
N GLY A 270 -141.08 -83.21 40.32
CA GLY A 270 -141.13 -81.92 41.02
C GLY A 270 -139.96 -81.71 42.00
N PRO A 271 -139.72 -80.46 42.45
CA PRO A 271 -138.57 -80.10 43.31
C PRO A 271 -138.46 -80.94 44.59
N THR A 272 -139.59 -81.35 45.17
CA THR A 272 -139.65 -82.18 46.38
C THR A 272 -139.13 -83.60 46.14
N TYR A 273 -139.37 -84.17 44.96
CA TYR A 273 -138.91 -85.52 44.62
C TYR A 273 -137.42 -85.51 44.24
N ALA A 274 -136.98 -84.52 43.48
CA ALA A 274 -135.56 -84.33 43.16
C ALA A 274 -134.69 -84.20 44.42
N ARG A 275 -135.17 -83.48 45.45
CA ARG A 275 -134.44 -83.40 46.73
C ARG A 275 -134.35 -84.77 47.44
N ARG A 276 -135.43 -85.55 47.47
CA ARG A 276 -135.44 -86.88 48.12
C ARG A 276 -134.56 -87.89 47.40
N LEU A 277 -134.51 -87.85 46.07
CA LEU A 277 -133.63 -88.70 45.28
C LEU A 277 -132.16 -88.34 45.52
N ASN A 278 -131.83 -87.04 45.53
CA ASN A 278 -130.48 -86.56 45.87
C ASN A 278 -130.06 -86.94 47.31
N GLU A 279 -130.96 -86.85 48.29
CA GLU A 279 -130.70 -87.27 49.68
C GLU A 279 -130.41 -88.77 49.83
N PHE A 280 -130.90 -89.58 48.89
CA PHE A 280 -130.61 -91.03 48.82
C PHE A 280 -129.43 -91.38 47.92
N GLY A 281 -128.65 -90.39 47.47
CA GLY A 281 -127.41 -90.59 46.72
C GLY A 281 -127.56 -90.66 45.20
N ILE A 282 -128.77 -90.51 44.65
CA ILE A 282 -129.04 -90.55 43.21
C ILE A 282 -129.01 -89.11 42.70
N GLN A 283 -127.94 -88.71 41.99
CA GLN A 283 -127.71 -87.29 41.63
C GLN A 283 -127.59 -87.05 40.12
N THR A 284 -127.38 -88.10 39.32
CA THR A 284 -127.22 -88.02 37.86
C THR A 284 -128.26 -88.87 37.12
N PHE A 285 -128.47 -88.59 35.82
CA PHE A 285 -129.39 -89.38 35.00
C PHE A 285 -128.98 -90.86 34.90
N ALA A 286 -127.67 -91.15 34.96
CA ALA A 286 -127.15 -92.52 34.96
C ALA A 286 -127.53 -93.28 36.24
N ASP A 287 -127.41 -92.63 37.41
CA ASP A 287 -127.78 -93.24 38.70
C ASP A 287 -129.28 -93.59 38.76
N LEU A 288 -130.13 -92.71 38.19
CA LEU A 288 -131.58 -92.96 38.16
C LEU A 288 -131.93 -94.09 37.18
N ALA A 289 -131.23 -94.19 36.04
CA ALA A 289 -131.45 -95.22 35.03
C ALA A 289 -131.11 -96.66 35.49
N GLU A 290 -130.22 -96.81 36.47
CA GLU A 290 -129.84 -98.10 37.07
C GLU A 290 -130.76 -98.53 38.23
N CYS A 291 -131.65 -97.65 38.71
CA CYS A 291 -132.56 -97.97 39.79
C CYS A 291 -133.79 -98.77 39.32
N ASP A 292 -134.18 -99.77 40.10
CA ASP A 292 -135.43 -100.49 39.88
C ASP A 292 -136.64 -99.65 40.30
N GLU A 293 -137.77 -99.81 39.60
CA GLU A 293 -139.00 -99.04 39.85
C GLU A 293 -139.46 -99.15 41.31
N ASP A 294 -139.31 -100.33 41.91
CA ASP A 294 -139.62 -100.58 43.34
C ASP A 294 -138.74 -99.80 44.31
N GLN A 295 -137.49 -99.51 43.96
CA GLN A 295 -136.61 -98.67 44.78
C GLN A 295 -137.03 -97.20 44.71
N VAL A 296 -137.36 -96.71 43.52
CA VAL A 296 -137.77 -95.31 43.32
C VAL A 296 -139.10 -95.03 44.02
N VAL A 297 -140.07 -95.96 43.99
CA VAL A 297 -141.33 -95.86 44.73
C VAL A 297 -141.10 -95.69 46.24
N LYS A 298 -140.17 -96.47 46.81
CA LYS A 298 -139.84 -96.43 48.24
C LYS A 298 -139.19 -95.11 48.64
N ILE A 299 -138.30 -94.56 47.80
CA ILE A 299 -137.61 -93.29 48.07
C ILE A 299 -138.61 -92.12 48.05
N ILE A 300 -139.50 -92.08 47.04
CA ILE A 300 -140.45 -90.96 46.92
C ILE A 300 -141.64 -91.07 47.88
N LYS A 301 -141.83 -92.23 48.53
CA LYS A 301 -142.96 -92.55 49.45
C LYS A 301 -144.31 -92.24 48.81
N LYS A 302 -144.55 -92.80 47.61
CA LYS A 302 -145.77 -92.58 46.82
C LYS A 302 -147.01 -92.98 47.62
N LYS A 303 -147.96 -92.05 47.79
CA LYS A 303 -149.28 -92.34 48.37
C LYS A 303 -150.24 -92.77 47.25
N TYR A 304 -151.19 -93.66 47.57
CA TYR A 304 -152.05 -94.34 46.59
C TYR A 304 -152.89 -93.42 45.68
N TRP A 305 -153.12 -92.15 46.06
CA TRP A 305 -153.87 -91.18 45.27
C TRP A 305 -153.00 -90.36 44.28
N GLN A 306 -151.67 -90.52 44.29
CA GLN A 306 -150.76 -89.80 43.39
C GLN A 306 -150.56 -90.57 42.09
N ALA A 307 -151.15 -90.07 40.99
CA ALA A 307 -150.98 -90.58 39.64
C ALA A 307 -149.61 -90.16 39.06
N VAL A 308 -148.54 -90.79 39.52
CA VAL A 308 -147.17 -90.61 39.00
C VAL A 308 -146.69 -91.92 38.38
N ASN A 309 -146.31 -91.89 37.11
CA ASN A 309 -145.82 -93.05 36.36
C ASN A 309 -144.29 -93.06 36.40
N ILE A 310 -143.70 -94.02 37.10
CA ILE A 310 -142.26 -94.01 37.44
C ILE A 310 -141.45 -94.68 36.32
N SER A 311 -142.02 -95.68 35.64
CA SER A 311 -141.45 -96.25 34.41
C SER A 311 -141.04 -95.17 33.40
N ASP A 312 -141.90 -94.17 33.18
CA ASP A 312 -141.66 -93.09 32.22
C ASP A 312 -140.44 -92.23 32.61
N TRP A 313 -140.14 -92.13 33.91
CA TRP A 313 -138.95 -91.40 34.39
C TRP A 313 -137.66 -92.16 34.14
N LEU A 314 -137.67 -93.49 34.29
CA LEU A 314 -136.50 -94.34 34.06
C LEU A 314 -136.15 -94.40 32.57
N ASP A 315 -137.15 -94.47 31.70
CA ASP A 315 -136.94 -94.49 30.26
C ASP A 315 -136.43 -93.14 29.74
N GLU A 316 -136.97 -92.02 30.24
CA GLU A 316 -136.50 -90.67 29.89
C GLU A 316 -135.08 -90.40 30.43
N ALA A 317 -134.75 -90.93 31.62
CA ALA A 317 -133.40 -90.86 32.18
C ALA A 317 -132.37 -91.61 31.32
N LYS A 318 -132.70 -92.81 30.83
CA LYS A 318 -131.82 -93.61 29.95
C LYS A 318 -131.56 -92.90 28.63
N ALA A 319 -132.60 -92.33 28.01
CA ALA A 319 -132.46 -91.61 26.74
C ALA A 319 -131.54 -90.38 26.88
N LEU A 320 -131.65 -89.64 27.99
CA LEU A 320 -130.81 -88.46 28.26
C LEU A 320 -129.37 -88.81 28.66
N ALA A 321 -129.16 -89.93 29.37
CA ALA A 321 -127.80 -90.39 29.70
C ALA A 321 -127.02 -90.84 28.45
N ALA A 322 -127.69 -91.37 27.43
CA ALA A 322 -127.06 -91.81 26.19
C ALA A 322 -126.63 -90.63 25.30
N SER A 323 -127.44 -89.57 25.20
CA SER A 323 -127.15 -88.42 24.30
C SER A 323 -126.03 -87.50 24.80
N LEU A 324 -125.69 -87.53 26.09
CA LEU A 324 -124.64 -86.70 26.69
C LEU A 324 -123.22 -87.31 26.62
N ASN A 325 -123.06 -88.53 26.11
CA ASN A 325 -121.76 -89.21 25.99
C ASN A 325 -121.14 -89.17 24.58
N GLU A 326 -121.77 -88.53 23.58
CA GLU A 326 -121.25 -88.43 22.21
C GLU A 326 -120.50 -87.12 21.86
N ASP A 327 -120.52 -86.10 22.74
CA ASP A 327 -119.82 -84.81 22.53
C ASP A 327 -118.83 -84.50 23.69
N ASN A 328 -117.81 -85.36 23.87
CA ASN A 328 -116.68 -85.15 24.79
C ASN A 328 -115.36 -85.60 24.15
#